data_AF-C2KUH7-F1
#
_entry.id   AF-C2KUH7-F1
#
_cell.length_a   1.000
_cell.length_b   1.000
_cell.length_c   1.000
_cell.angle_alpha   90.00
_cell.angle_beta   90.00
_cell.angle_gamma   90.00
#
_symmetry.space_group_name_H-M   'P 1'
#
loop_
_entity.id
_entity.type
_entity.pdbx_description
1 polymer ?
#
loop_
_entity_poly.entity_id
_entity_poly.type
_entity_poly.pdbx_seq_one_letter_code
_entity_poly.pdbx_strand_id
1 'polypeptide(L)'
;MKKAILATKVGMTQIWDENGVLIPVTVLQAGPCVVTQVKTLENDGYKAVQVGFLEKREKLVNKPLKGQFDKAGVSYKRFLR
;
A
#
# COMPACT_ATOMS: atom_id res chain seq x y z
N MET A 1 10.76 2.91 13.16
CA MET A 1 10.25 2.81 11.78
C MET A 1 8.81 3.31 11.79
N LYS A 2 8.47 4.36 11.03
CA LYS A 2 7.08 4.87 11.01
C LYS A 2 6.22 3.90 10.21
N LYS A 3 5.04 3.55 10.73
CA LYS A 3 4.05 2.73 10.02
C LYS A 3 3.44 3.58 8.91
N ALA A 4 3.38 3.05 7.69
CA ALA A 4 2.81 3.72 6.53
C ALA A 4 1.90 2.76 5.76
N ILE A 5 0.91 3.30 5.07
CA ILE A 5 -0.04 2.55 4.24
C ILE A 5 -0.18 3.24 2.88
N LEU A 6 -0.58 2.47 1.88
CA LEU A 6 -0.94 2.98 0.57
C LEU A 6 -2.45 3.17 0.49
N ALA A 7 -2.87 4.25 -0.17
CA ALA A 7 -4.26 4.58 -0.38
C ALA A 7 -4.47 5.25 -1.73
N THR A 8 -5.67 5.12 -2.27
CA THR A 8 -6.12 5.85 -3.46
C THR A 8 -6.89 7.09 -3.02
N LYS A 9 -6.56 8.25 -3.59
CA LYS A 9 -7.38 9.46 -3.42
C LYS A 9 -8.73 9.25 -4.09
N VAL A 10 -9.81 9.28 -3.31
CA VAL A 10 -11.18 9.15 -3.82
C VAL A 10 -11.72 10.52 -4.23
N GLY A 11 -11.47 11.53 -3.42
CA GLY A 11 -12.00 12.87 -3.66
C GLY A 11 -11.75 13.82 -2.50
N MET A 12 -12.36 14.99 -2.59
CA MET A 12 -12.32 16.02 -1.55
C MET A 12 -13.75 16.35 -1.15
N THR A 13 -13.97 16.51 0.15
CA THR A 13 -15.26 16.90 0.73
C THR A 13 -15.01 17.94 1.82
N GLN A 14 -16.06 18.34 2.53
CA GLN A 14 -15.97 19.26 3.65
C GLN A 14 -16.74 18.69 4.84
N ILE A 15 -16.23 18.94 6.04
CA ILE A 15 -16.89 18.61 7.31
C ILE A 15 -17.02 19.89 8.14
N TRP A 16 -18.04 19.96 8.97
CA TRP A 16 -18.20 21.04 9.95
C TRP A 16 -17.70 20.55 11.31
N ASP A 17 -16.95 21.38 12.01
CA ASP A 17 -16.60 21.11 13.40
C ASP A 17 -17.73 21.54 14.37
N GLU A 18 -17.56 21.24 15.65
CA GLU A 18 -18.54 21.56 16.70
C GLU A 18 -18.75 23.08 16.89
N ASN A 19 -17.80 23.91 16.45
CA ASN A 19 -17.84 25.37 16.53
C ASN A 19 -18.45 26.01 15.28
N GLY A 20 -18.89 25.20 14.30
CA GLY A 20 -19.43 25.69 13.03
C GLY A 20 -18.36 26.15 12.04
N VAL A 21 -17.11 25.69 12.16
CA VAL A 21 -16.04 25.94 11.19
C VAL A 21 -16.05 24.88 10.09
N LEU A 22 -16.00 25.30 8.83
CA LEU A 22 -15.91 24.43 7.68
C LEU A 22 -14.45 24.01 7.43
N ILE A 23 -14.20 22.69 7.45
CA ILE A 23 -12.89 22.09 7.26
C ILE A 23 -12.89 21.28 5.95
N PRO A 24 -12.06 21.64 4.96
CA PRO A 24 -11.89 20.83 3.75
C PRO A 24 -11.08 19.57 4.06
N VAL A 25 -11.56 18.42 3.61
CA VAL A 25 -10.93 17.11 3.87
C VAL A 25 -10.75 16.33 2.57
N THR A 26 -9.76 15.44 2.55
CA THR A 26 -9.52 14.52 1.43
C THR A 26 -9.87 13.10 1.85
N VAL A 27 -10.73 12.45 1.07
CA VAL A 27 -11.11 11.06 1.29
C VAL A 27 -10.08 10.15 0.62
N LEU A 28 -9.46 9.28 1.40
CA LEU A 28 -8.49 8.28 0.94
C LEU A 28 -9.06 6.88 1.17
N GLN A 29 -9.17 6.09 0.12
CA GLN A 29 -9.49 4.67 0.22
C GLN A 29 -8.21 3.89 0.44
N ALA A 30 -7.98 3.50 1.69
CA ALA A 30 -6.85 2.66 2.07
C ALA A 30 -7.21 1.18 1.98
N GLY A 31 -6.21 0.37 1.65
CA GLY A 31 -6.27 -1.09 1.81
C GLY A 31 -7.07 -1.87 0.76
N PRO A 32 -6.85 -3.20 0.69
CA PRO A 32 -5.93 -3.97 1.52
C PRO A 32 -4.45 -3.72 1.17
N CYS A 33 -3.63 -3.47 2.19
CA CYS A 33 -2.17 -3.31 2.11
C CYS A 33 -1.50 -4.54 2.72
N VAL A 34 -0.78 -5.32 1.91
CA VAL A 34 -0.15 -6.57 2.35
C VAL A 34 1.37 -6.43 2.36
N VAL A 35 2.05 -7.04 3.33
CA VAL A 35 3.51 -7.06 3.35
C VAL A 35 4.01 -8.10 2.35
N THR A 36 4.87 -7.69 1.42
CA THR A 36 5.42 -8.59 0.37
C THR A 36 6.86 -8.99 0.65
N GLN A 37 7.63 -8.14 1.31
CA GLN A 37 9.02 -8.43 1.67
C GLN A 37 9.41 -7.64 2.93
N VAL A 38 10.17 -8.28 3.82
CA VAL A 38 10.84 -7.61 4.93
C VAL A 38 12.34 -7.55 4.61
N LYS A 39 12.88 -6.34 4.57
CA LYS A 39 14.29 -6.08 4.29
C LYS A 39 15.05 -5.87 5.58
N THR A 40 16.16 -6.58 5.72
CA THR A 40 17.04 -6.57 6.89
C THR A 40 18.42 -6.06 6.49
N LEU A 41 19.21 -5.63 7.49
CA LEU A 41 20.59 -5.16 7.24
C LEU A 41 21.46 -6.24 6.59
N GLU A 42 21.28 -7.50 6.99
CA GLU A 42 22.07 -8.64 6.51
C GLU A 42 21.77 -8.98 5.04
N ASN A 43 20.49 -8.91 4.64
CA ASN A 43 20.07 -9.32 3.30
C ASN A 43 20.11 -8.17 2.28
N ASP A 44 19.72 -6.96 2.69
CA ASP A 44 19.44 -5.84 1.77
C ASP A 44 20.28 -4.58 2.08
N GLY A 45 21.06 -4.57 3.17
CA GLY A 45 21.88 -3.42 3.58
C GLY A 45 21.10 -2.28 4.26
N TYR A 46 19.78 -2.42 4.44
CA TYR A 46 18.94 -1.47 5.16
C TYR A 46 17.68 -2.13 5.74
N LYS A 47 17.06 -1.47 6.73
CA LYS A 47 15.80 -1.92 7.32
C LYS A 47 14.62 -1.25 6.61
N ALA A 48 13.78 -2.05 5.96
CA ALA A 48 12.53 -1.57 5.36
C ALA A 48 11.48 -2.68 5.26
N VAL A 49 10.23 -2.29 5.05
CA VAL A 49 9.14 -3.23 4.76
C VAL A 49 8.55 -2.83 3.43
N GLN A 50 8.45 -3.78 2.52
CA GLN A 50 7.77 -3.61 1.25
C GLN A 50 6.29 -3.97 1.40
N VAL A 51 5.42 -3.08 0.93
CA VAL A 51 3.97 -3.19 1.01
C VAL A 51 3.37 -3.18 -0.40
N GLY A 52 2.48 -4.14 -0.63
CA GLY A 52 1.70 -4.26 -1.85
C GLY A 52 0.29 -3.67 -1.71
N PHE A 53 -0.17 -2.95 -2.75
CA PHE A 53 -1.49 -2.31 -2.80
C PHE A 53 -2.18 -2.47 -4.16
N LEU A 54 -3.51 -2.57 -4.11
CA LEU A 54 -4.43 -2.87 -5.21
C LEU A 54 -4.17 -4.21 -5.89
N GLU A 55 -5.24 -4.91 -6.27
CA GLU A 55 -5.10 -6.21 -6.93
C GLU A 55 -4.67 -6.08 -8.40
N LYS A 56 -3.93 -7.09 -8.85
CA LYS A 56 -3.54 -7.24 -10.25
C LYS A 56 -3.84 -8.67 -10.70
N ARG A 57 -4.50 -8.81 -11.84
CA ARG A 57 -4.78 -10.14 -12.43
C ARG A 57 -3.46 -10.82 -12.78
N GLU A 58 -3.36 -12.12 -12.49
CA GLU A 58 -2.17 -12.95 -12.72
C GLU A 58 -1.61 -12.85 -14.14
N LYS A 59 -2.49 -12.87 -15.15
CA LYS A 59 -2.10 -12.75 -16.58
C LYS A 59 -1.36 -11.45 -16.92
N LEU A 60 -1.46 -10.42 -16.08
CA LEU A 60 -0.83 -9.11 -16.28
C LEU A 60 0.47 -8.95 -15.49
N VAL A 61 0.86 -9.95 -14.69
CA VAL A 61 2.06 -9.93 -13.84
C VAL A 61 3.19 -10.59 -14.62
N ASN A 62 4.38 -10.00 -14.60
CA ASN A 62 5.55 -10.60 -15.24
C ASN A 62 6.08 -11.76 -14.38
N LYS A 63 6.79 -12.69 -15.02
CA LYS A 63 7.31 -13.91 -14.37
C LYS A 63 8.16 -13.62 -13.11
N PRO A 64 9.06 -12.61 -13.07
CA PRO A 64 9.85 -12.31 -11.88
C PRO A 64 9.01 -11.83 -10.68
N LEU A 65 8.08 -10.90 -10.88
CA LEU A 65 7.22 -10.42 -9.79
C LEU A 65 6.30 -11.53 -9.28
N LYS A 66 5.82 -12.38 -10.19
CA LYS A 66 5.00 -13.53 -9.84
C LYS A 66 5.70 -14.41 -8.80
N GLY A 67 6.96 -14.80 -9.08
CA GLY A 67 7.76 -15.60 -8.15
C GLY A 67 8.01 -14.91 -6.80
N GLN A 68 8.14 -13.58 -6.78
CA GLN A 68 8.28 -12.82 -5.54
C GLN A 68 7.00 -12.87 -4.69
N PHE A 69 5.83 -12.66 -5.31
CA PHE A 69 4.54 -12.74 -4.63
C PHE A 69 4.21 -14.15 -4.15
N ASP A 70 4.50 -15.16 -4.97
CA ASP A 70 4.28 -16.58 -4.64
C ASP A 70 5.17 -17.00 -3.46
N LYS A 71 6.44 -16.57 -3.43
CA LYS A 71 7.36 -16.81 -2.29
C LYS A 71 6.84 -16.16 -1.00
N ALA A 72 6.18 -15.02 -1.11
CA ALA A 72 5.58 -14.32 0.03
C ALA A 72 4.19 -14.87 0.42
N GLY A 73 3.60 -15.76 -0.38
CA GLY A 73 2.26 -16.33 -0.13
C GLY A 73 1.13 -15.30 -0.23
N VAL A 74 1.30 -14.24 -1.03
CA VAL A 74 0.33 -13.15 -1.15
C VAL A 74 -0.20 -13.01 -2.58
N SER A 75 -1.46 -12.57 -2.70
CA SER A 75 -2.06 -12.23 -4.00
C SER A 75 -1.26 -11.15 -4.74
N TYR A 76 -1.26 -11.19 -6.06
CA TYR A 76 -0.56 -10.22 -6.89
C TYR A 76 -1.08 -8.79 -6.72
N LYS A 77 -0.15 -7.86 -6.47
CA LYS A 77 -0.47 -6.45 -6.25
C LYS A 77 -0.01 -5.56 -7.42
N ARG A 78 -0.71 -4.45 -7.63
CA ARG A 78 -0.42 -3.48 -8.69
C ARG A 78 0.73 -2.56 -8.30
N PHE A 79 0.73 -2.10 -7.07
CA PHE A 79 1.75 -1.20 -6.54
C PHE A 79 2.57 -1.90 -5.46
N LEU A 80 3.87 -1.66 -5.46
CA LEU A 80 4.84 -2.10 -4.46
C LEU A 80 5.62 -0.87 -3.99
N ARG A 81 5.66 -0.63 -2.69
CA ARG A 81 6.43 0.45 -2.07
C ARG A 81 7.19 -0.03 -0.86
#